data_AF-A0A141R424-F1
#
_entry.id   AF-A0A141R424-F1
#
_cell.length_a   1.000
_cell.length_b   1.000
_cell.length_c   1.000
_cell.angle_alpha   90.00
_cell.angle_beta   90.00
_cell.angle_gamma   90.00
#
_symmetry.space_group_name_H-M   'P 1'
#
loop_
_entity.id
_entity.type
_entity.pdbx_description
1 polymer ?
#
loop_
_entity_poly.entity_id
_entity_poly.type
_entity_poly.pdbx_seq_one_letter_code
_entity_poly.pdbx_strand_id
1 'polypeptide(L)'
;PKRFAAVIMRIREPKTTALIFASGKMVVTGAKSEDDSRLASRKYARIVQKLGFDAKFSEFKIQNIVGSCDVKFPIRLEGLAYSHGQFSSYEPELFPGLIYRMIKPK
;
A
#
# COMPACT_ATOMS: atom_id res chain seq x y z
N PRO A 1 -9.43 18.52 -13.33
CA PRO A 1 -7.95 18.37 -13.26
C PRO A 1 -7.43 17.43 -14.36
N LYS A 2 -6.47 17.88 -15.18
CA LYS A 2 -6.07 17.19 -16.43
C LYS A 2 -5.33 15.85 -16.26
N ARG A 3 -4.88 15.46 -15.06
CA ARG A 3 -4.01 14.27 -14.87
C ARG A 3 -4.41 13.31 -13.75
N PHE A 4 -4.99 13.79 -12.65
CA PHE A 4 -5.45 12.94 -11.55
C PHE A 4 -6.56 13.61 -10.74
N ALA A 5 -7.61 12.86 -10.40
CA ALA A 5 -8.82 13.38 -9.77
C ALA A 5 -8.79 13.35 -8.22
N ALA A 6 -7.60 13.58 -7.63
CA ALA A 6 -7.44 13.65 -6.18
C ALA A 6 -6.37 14.68 -5.80
N VAL A 7 -6.51 15.24 -4.59
CA VAL A 7 -5.47 16.04 -3.94
C VAL A 7 -4.45 15.08 -3.32
N ILE A 8 -3.17 15.33 -3.57
CA ILE A 8 -2.06 14.60 -2.94
C ILE A 8 -1.56 15.43 -1.75
N MET A 9 -1.70 14.89 -0.55
CA MET A 9 -1.23 15.52 0.68
C MET A 9 -0.18 14.63 1.36
N ARG A 10 0.84 15.22 1.97
CA ARG A 10 1.90 14.47 2.68
C ARG A 10 2.14 15.08 4.06
N ILE A 11 2.30 14.24 5.06
CA ILE A 11 2.76 14.64 6.40
C ILE A 11 4.07 13.92 6.74
N ARG A 12 4.87 14.53 7.61
CA ARG A 12 6.18 14.00 8.01
C ARG A 12 6.09 12.91 9.07
N GLU A 13 5.09 12.96 9.94
CA GLU A 13 5.00 12.09 11.11
C GLU A 13 3.54 11.66 11.39
N PRO A 14 3.20 10.37 11.23
CA PRO A 14 3.98 9.35 10.52
C PRO A 14 4.21 9.72 9.04
N LYS A 15 5.38 9.42 8.48
CA LYS A 15 5.72 9.77 7.09
C LYS A 15 4.79 9.03 6.11
N THR A 16 3.77 9.71 5.63
CA THR A 16 2.69 9.13 4.83
C THR A 16 2.27 10.05 3.69
N THR A 17 1.55 9.50 2.72
CA THR A 17 0.86 10.26 1.67
C THR A 17 -0.63 9.92 1.69
N ALA A 18 -1.49 10.93 1.64
CA ALA A 18 -2.93 10.78 1.44
C ALA A 18 -3.34 11.22 0.03
N LEU A 19 -4.23 10.44 -0.57
CA LEU A 19 -5.00 10.80 -1.76
C LEU A 19 -6.42 11.15 -1.31
N ILE A 20 -6.82 12.40 -1.46
CA ILE A 20 -8.13 12.92 -1.04
C ILE A 20 -8.98 13.17 -2.28
N PHE A 21 -10.10 12.46 -2.40
CA PHE A 21 -11.00 12.55 -3.55
C PHE A 21 -12.13 13.56 -3.28
N ALA A 22 -12.71 14.11 -4.35
CA ALA A 22 -13.84 15.03 -4.25
C ALA A 22 -15.08 14.41 -3.57
N SER A 23 -15.18 13.07 -3.55
CA SER A 23 -16.21 12.32 -2.84
C SER A 23 -16.05 12.29 -1.31
N GLY A 24 -14.96 12.85 -0.77
CA GLY A 24 -14.60 12.75 0.65
C GLY A 24 -13.87 11.47 1.02
N LYS A 25 -13.76 10.49 0.11
CA LYS A 25 -12.93 9.29 0.33
C LYS A 25 -11.46 9.67 0.40
N MET A 26 -10.72 8.93 1.22
CA MET A 26 -9.29 9.12 1.41
C MET A 26 -8.56 7.78 1.38
N VAL A 27 -7.42 7.74 0.69
CA VAL A 27 -6.50 6.60 0.72
C VAL A 27 -5.17 7.07 1.32
N VAL A 28 -4.72 6.41 2.38
CA VAL A 28 -3.45 6.73 3.06
C VAL A 28 -2.45 5.61 2.81
N THR A 29 -1.23 5.95 2.37
CA THR A 29 -0.15 5.01 2.08
C THR A 29 1.16 5.44 2.74
N GLY A 30 2.05 4.46 2.94
CA GLY A 30 3.42 4.68 3.47
C GLY A 30 3.59 4.47 4.97
N ALA A 31 2.52 4.19 5.71
CA ALA A 31 2.61 3.83 7.12
C ALA A 31 3.28 2.45 7.29
N LYS A 32 4.05 2.28 8.37
CA LYS A 32 4.78 1.03 8.67
C LYS A 32 4.10 0.14 9.72
N SER A 33 3.01 0.62 10.32
CA SER A 33 2.18 -0.13 11.25
C SER A 33 0.71 0.27 11.07
N GLU A 34 -0.18 -0.57 11.59
CA GLU A 34 -1.61 -0.28 11.61
C GLU A 34 -1.93 0.97 12.46
N ASP A 35 -1.24 1.12 13.58
CA ASP A 35 -1.39 2.27 14.48
C ASP A 35 -0.96 3.57 13.79
N ASP A 36 0.19 3.58 13.09
CA ASP A 36 0.65 4.73 12.31
C ASP A 36 -0.32 5.06 11.19
N SER A 37 -0.88 4.04 10.52
CA SER A 37 -1.86 4.21 9.46
C SER A 37 -3.13 4.88 9.97
N ARG A 38 -3.63 4.43 11.13
CA ARG A 38 -4.80 5.01 11.79
C ARG A 38 -4.52 6.43 12.28
N LEU A 39 -3.37 6.66 12.91
CA LEU A 39 -2.95 7.98 13.40
C LEU A 39 -2.81 8.98 12.24
N ALA A 40 -2.12 8.61 11.17
CA ALA A 40 -1.95 9.46 9.98
C ALA A 40 -3.32 9.80 9.36
N SER A 41 -4.19 8.81 9.19
CA SER A 41 -5.54 9.02 8.66
C SER A 41 -6.36 10.01 9.50
N ARG A 42 -6.27 9.92 10.83
CA ARG A 42 -6.89 10.91 11.74
C ARG A 42 -6.27 12.31 11.60
N LYS A 43 -4.95 12.42 11.44
CA LYS A 43 -4.27 13.70 11.20
C LYS A 43 -4.74 14.35 9.90
N TYR A 44 -4.88 13.59 8.82
CA TYR A 44 -5.41 14.10 7.56
C TYR A 44 -6.86 14.58 7.69
N ALA A 45 -7.73 13.79 8.32
CA ALA A 45 -9.11 14.22 8.60
C ALA A 45 -9.14 15.51 9.43
N ARG A 46 -8.26 15.65 10.43
CA ARG A 46 -8.14 16.87 11.24
C ARG A 46 -7.67 18.08 10.44
N ILE A 47 -6.79 17.91 9.46
CA ILE A 47 -6.38 19.00 8.56
C ILE A 47 -7.57 19.48 7.74
N VAL A 48 -8.35 18.55 7.17
CA VAL A 48 -9.56 18.89 6.41
C VAL A 48 -10.60 19.61 7.29
N GLN A 49 -10.79 19.17 8.53
CA GLN A 49 -11.64 19.88 9.51
C GLN A 49 -11.19 21.32 9.78
N LYS A 50 -9.87 21.53 9.95
CA LYS A 50 -9.30 22.86 10.20
C LYS A 50 -9.47 23.83 9.03
N LEU A 51 -9.72 23.31 7.82
CA LEU A 51 -10.03 24.13 6.64
C LEU A 51 -11.53 24.50 6.55
N GLY A 52 -12.36 24.11 7.53
CA GLY A 52 -13.78 24.46 7.61
C GLY A 52 -14.74 23.43 7.03
N PHE A 53 -14.27 22.23 6.68
CA PHE A 53 -15.12 21.15 6.20
C PHE A 53 -15.60 20.26 7.36
N ASP A 54 -16.86 19.80 7.34
CA ASP A 54 -17.39 18.81 8.31
C ASP A 54 -16.90 17.37 7.99
N ALA A 55 -15.59 17.19 7.98
CA ALA A 55 -14.98 15.88 7.76
C ALA A 55 -15.06 15.03 9.04
N LYS A 56 -15.54 13.79 8.93
CA LYS A 56 -15.58 12.81 10.02
C LYS A 56 -14.62 11.67 9.73
N PHE A 57 -13.92 11.22 10.76
CA PHE A 57 -13.09 10.03 10.65
C PHE A 57 -13.95 8.79 10.90
N SER A 58 -14.34 8.10 9.83
CA SER A 58 -15.19 6.91 9.85
C SER A 58 -14.66 5.84 8.90
N GLU A 59 -15.13 4.60 9.07
CA GLU A 59 -14.88 3.48 8.15
C GLU A 59 -13.39 3.20 7.85
N PHE A 60 -12.51 3.42 8.83
CA PHE A 60 -11.10 3.09 8.67
C PHE A 60 -10.91 1.59 8.44
N LYS A 61 -10.32 1.24 7.29
CA LYS A 61 -10.00 -0.12 6.90
C LYS A 61 -8.63 -0.19 6.24
N ILE A 62 -7.79 -1.10 6.71
CA ILE A 62 -6.55 -1.45 6.03
C ILE A 62 -6.91 -2.21 4.74
N GLN A 63 -6.45 -1.70 3.59
CA GLN A 63 -6.73 -2.28 2.28
C GLN A 63 -5.63 -3.24 1.80
N ASN A 64 -4.37 -2.96 2.16
CA ASN A 64 -3.22 -3.77 1.77
C ASN A 64 -2.09 -3.61 2.80
N ILE A 65 -1.29 -4.66 2.98
CA ILE A 65 -0.08 -4.68 3.80
C ILE A 65 1.05 -5.25 2.94
N VAL A 66 2.19 -4.56 2.90
CA VAL A 66 3.39 -5.01 2.17
C VAL A 66 4.48 -5.32 3.18
N GLY A 67 4.93 -6.57 3.19
CA GLY A 67 6.08 -7.02 3.98
C GLY A 67 7.27 -7.35 3.09
N SER A 68 8.48 -7.24 3.65
CA SER A 68 9.71 -7.69 3.01
C SER A 68 10.55 -8.48 4.02
N CYS A 69 11.28 -9.48 3.52
CA CYS A 69 12.23 -10.26 4.31
C CYS A 69 13.44 -10.62 3.46
N ASP A 70 14.53 -10.99 4.13
CA ASP A 70 15.77 -11.45 3.50
C ASP A 70 16.19 -12.75 4.19
N VAL A 71 16.26 -13.83 3.42
CA VAL A 71 16.56 -15.19 3.90
C VAL A 71 18.07 -15.45 4.02
N LYS A 72 18.93 -14.52 3.61
CA LYS A 72 20.40 -14.57 3.77
C LYS A 72 21.11 -15.71 3.03
N PHE A 73 20.48 -16.29 2.00
CA PHE A 73 21.13 -17.23 1.08
C PHE A 73 20.50 -17.11 -0.33
N PRO A 74 21.24 -17.46 -1.41
CA PRO A 74 20.73 -17.40 -2.77
C PRO A 74 19.73 -18.53 -3.06
N ILE A 75 18.70 -18.25 -3.87
CA ILE A 75 17.69 -19.22 -4.31
C ILE A 75 17.78 -19.38 -5.83
N ARG A 76 17.81 -20.62 -6.31
CA ARG A 76 17.74 -20.93 -7.75
C ARG A 76 16.29 -20.83 -8.26
N LEU A 77 15.94 -19.69 -8.84
CA LEU A 77 14.56 -19.37 -9.25
C LEU A 77 14.03 -20.27 -10.37
N GLU A 78 14.88 -20.72 -11.29
CA GLU A 78 14.49 -21.61 -12.39
C GLU A 78 13.95 -22.95 -11.85
N GLY A 79 14.62 -23.51 -10.85
CA GLY A 79 14.21 -24.76 -10.22
C GLY A 79 12.89 -24.62 -9.45
N LEU A 80 12.70 -23.48 -8.77
CA LEU A 80 11.45 -23.16 -8.09
C LEU A 80 10.30 -22.97 -9.07
N ALA A 81 10.53 -22.23 -10.16
CA ALA A 81 9.54 -22.03 -11.22
C ALA A 81 9.13 -23.35 -11.88
N TYR A 82 10.07 -24.25 -12.14
CA TYR A 82 9.78 -25.55 -12.73
C TYR A 82 8.95 -26.44 -11.78
N SER A 83 9.36 -26.54 -10.51
CA SER A 83 8.69 -27.39 -9.52
C SER A 83 7.32 -26.85 -9.07
N HIS A 84 7.16 -25.52 -9.02
CA HIS A 84 5.93 -24.85 -8.57
C HIS A 84 5.29 -24.02 -9.71
N GLY A 85 5.36 -24.50 -10.96
CA GLY A 85 4.92 -23.74 -12.13
C GLY A 85 3.45 -23.30 -12.11
N GLN A 86 2.57 -24.07 -11.46
CA GLN A 86 1.15 -23.70 -11.30
C GLN A 86 0.94 -22.45 -10.44
N PHE A 87 1.90 -22.12 -9.58
CA PHE A 87 1.84 -20.98 -8.65
C PHE A 87 2.87 -19.91 -8.98
N SER A 88 3.75 -20.15 -9.94
CA SER A 88 4.93 -19.32 -10.20
C SER A 88 4.90 -18.75 -11.61
N SER A 89 5.26 -17.48 -11.75
CA SER A 89 5.53 -16.85 -13.04
C SER A 89 6.93 -16.25 -12.98
N TYR A 90 7.81 -16.68 -13.88
CA TYR A 90 9.20 -16.24 -13.93
C TYR A 90 9.61 -15.97 -15.38
N GLU A 91 9.70 -14.69 -15.72
CA GLU A 91 10.09 -14.18 -17.04
C GLU A 91 11.19 -13.13 -16.83
N PRO A 92 12.47 -13.53 -16.70
CA PRO A 92 13.57 -12.65 -16.28
C PRO A 92 13.78 -11.44 -17.21
N GLU A 93 13.40 -11.56 -18.48
CA GLU A 93 13.44 -10.47 -19.47
C GLU A 93 12.42 -9.36 -19.19
N LEU A 94 11.29 -9.68 -18.53
CA LEU A 94 10.27 -8.71 -18.14
C LEU A 94 10.45 -8.22 -16.71
N PHE A 95 10.75 -9.14 -15.79
CA PHE A 95 10.95 -8.85 -14.38
C PHE A 95 11.94 -9.84 -13.76
N PRO A 96 13.01 -9.37 -13.08
CA PRO A 96 14.07 -10.26 -12.60
C PRO A 96 13.69 -11.16 -11.42
N GLY A 97 12.54 -10.92 -10.77
CA GLY A 97 12.06 -11.73 -9.65
C GLY A 97 11.04 -12.77 -10.07
N LEU A 98 10.94 -13.87 -9.30
CA LEU A 98 9.84 -14.83 -9.46
C LEU A 98 8.59 -14.31 -8.75
N ILE A 99 7.46 -14.27 -9.47
CA ILE A 99 6.15 -13.93 -8.91
C ILE A 99 5.50 -15.23 -8.44
N TYR A 100 5.38 -15.40 -7.12
CA TYR A 100 4.70 -16.55 -6.53
C TYR A 100 3.29 -16.16 -6.05
N ARG A 101 2.26 -16.84 -6.55
CA ARG A 101 0.86 -16.63 -6.21
C ARG A 101 0.38 -17.75 -5.29
N MET A 102 0.44 -17.51 -3.99
CA MET A 102 -0.05 -18.44 -2.99
C MET A 102 -1.59 -18.51 -3.03
N ILE A 103 -2.15 -19.71 -2.90
CA ILE A 103 -3.62 -19.88 -2.85
C ILE A 103 -4.17 -19.52 -1.45
N LYS A 104 -3.44 -19.85 -0.39
CA LYS A 104 -3.86 -19.67 0.99
C LYS A 104 -2.66 -19.38 1.91
N PRO A 105 -2.61 -18.22 2.61
CA PRO A 105 -3.46 -17.04 2.41
C PRO A 105 -3.32 -16.45 1.00
N LYS A 106 -4.29 -15.63 0.58
CA LYS A 106 -4.28 -14.92 -0.71
C LYS A 106 -3.64 -13.54 -0.57
#